data_AF-A0A7V7WGN2-F1
#
_entry.id   AF-A0A7V7WGN2-F1
#
_cell.length_a   1.000
_cell.length_b   1.000
_cell.length_c   1.000
_cell.angle_alpha   90.00
_cell.angle_beta   90.00
_cell.angle_gamma   90.00
#
_symmetry.space_group_name_H-M   'P 1'
#
loop_
_entity.id
_entity.type
_entity.pdbx_description
1 polymer ?
#
loop_
_entity_poly.entity_id
_entity_poly.type
_entity_poly.pdbx_seq_one_letter_code
_entity_poly.pdbx_strand_id
1 'polypeptide(L)'
;MQTNLIEIFSSFQGEGPHVGEPMAFLRFQDCALSCRFCDTPASFERHARFRVEAPPQSGQFRYFPNPVDGDLLRDLLKPFSGQILSITGGEPLQQADFLAAWLPRLAWDFPV
;
A
#
# COMPACT_ATOMS: atom_id res chain seq x y z
N MET A 1 -8.13 -10.81 8.97
CA MET A 1 -6.76 -10.56 9.50
C MET A 1 -6.43 -9.12 9.18
N GLN A 2 -5.68 -8.42 10.04
CA GLN A 2 -5.61 -6.97 10.01
C GLN A 2 -4.21 -6.46 9.70
N THR A 3 -4.14 -5.32 9.02
CA THR A 3 -2.91 -4.60 8.69
C THR A 3 -3.12 -3.11 8.88
N ASN A 4 -2.04 -2.35 8.96
CA ASN A 4 -2.12 -0.90 9.01
C ASN A 4 -1.43 -0.28 7.81
N LEU A 5 -2.05 0.74 7.24
CA LEU A 5 -1.60 1.41 6.02
C LEU A 5 -1.42 2.91 6.24
N ILE A 6 -0.65 3.53 5.35
CA ILE A 6 -0.61 4.98 5.16
C ILE A 6 -1.54 5.36 4.02
N GLU A 7 -1.40 4.70 2.86
CA GLU A 7 -2.13 5.07 1.66
C GLU A 7 -2.18 4.01 0.56
N ILE A 8 -3.16 4.16 -0.34
CA ILE A 8 -3.29 3.46 -1.62
C ILE A 8 -3.50 4.48 -2.73
N PHE A 9 -2.70 4.46 -3.80
CA PHE A 9 -2.82 5.40 -4.91
C PHE A 9 -2.19 4.86 -6.20
N SER A 10 -2.54 5.46 -7.35
CA SER A 10 -1.90 5.15 -8.63
C SER A 10 -0.84 6.19 -8.97
N SER A 11 0.29 5.74 -9.51
CA SER A 11 1.32 6.63 -10.05
C SER A 11 2.21 5.88 -11.03
N PHE A 12 3.31 6.51 -11.45
CA PHE A 12 4.39 5.85 -12.17
C PHE A 12 5.52 5.50 -11.20
N GLN A 13 6.13 4.34 -11.37
CA GLN A 13 7.32 3.96 -10.59
C GLN A 13 8.47 4.93 -10.87
N GLY A 14 9.03 5.50 -9.81
CA GLY A 14 10.09 6.51 -9.88
C GLY A 14 11.50 5.92 -9.79
N GLU A 15 11.64 4.67 -9.36
CA GLU A 15 12.93 4.05 -9.04
C GLU A 15 13.09 2.61 -9.55
N GLY A 16 14.35 2.18 -9.66
CA GLY A 16 14.70 0.79 -9.98
C GLY A 16 14.50 0.39 -11.45
N PRO A 17 14.31 -0.90 -11.75
CA PRO A 17 14.21 -1.40 -13.12
C PRO A 17 12.88 -1.05 -13.81
N HIS A 18 11.86 -0.71 -13.04
CA HIS A 18 10.50 -0.46 -13.54
C HIS A 18 10.18 1.05 -13.65
N VAL A 19 11.19 1.91 -13.69
CA VAL A 19 10.99 3.37 -13.80
C VAL A 19 10.10 3.71 -14.99
N GLY A 20 9.06 4.49 -14.74
CA GLY A 20 8.09 4.92 -15.75
C GLY A 20 6.93 3.96 -15.98
N GLU A 21 6.88 2.81 -15.32
CA GLU A 21 5.74 1.90 -15.40
C GLU A 21 4.58 2.37 -14.51
N PRO A 22 3.32 2.32 -14.99
CA PRO A 22 2.15 2.64 -14.17
C PRO A 22 1.89 1.55 -13.12
N MET A 23 1.81 1.96 -11.85
CA MET A 23 1.63 1.06 -10.72
C MET A 23 0.62 1.61 -9.70
N ALA A 24 -0.08 0.68 -9.07
CA ALA A 24 -0.79 0.95 -7.82
C ALA A 24 0.19 0.77 -6.67
N PHE A 25 0.28 1.74 -5.76
CA PHE A 25 1.11 1.69 -4.58
C PHE A 25 0.25 1.36 -3.35
N LEU A 26 0.65 0.35 -2.60
CA LEU A 26 0.11 0.00 -1.29
C LEU A 26 1.20 0.30 -0.25
N ARG A 27 1.06 1.44 0.44
CA ARG A 27 2.04 1.91 1.42
C ARG A 27 1.61 1.52 2.84
N PHE A 28 2.37 0.65 3.48
CA PHE A 28 2.18 0.23 4.86
C PHE A 28 2.68 1.31 5.84
N GLN A 29 2.18 1.29 7.08
CA GLN A 29 2.79 2.03 8.19
C GLN A 29 3.73 1.12 8.99
N ASP A 30 4.36 1.72 10.00
CA ASP A 30 5.30 1.11 10.94
C ASP A 30 6.65 0.74 10.26
N CYS A 31 7.73 1.33 10.77
CA CYS A 31 9.09 0.94 10.42
C CYS A 31 9.94 0.95 11.69
N ALA A 32 10.57 -0.18 12.03
CA ALA A 32 11.50 -0.21 13.16
C ALA A 32 12.86 0.43 12.83
N LEU A 33 13.11 0.74 11.55
CA LEU A 33 14.33 1.39 11.13
C LEU A 33 14.17 2.91 11.31
N SER A 34 14.92 3.48 12.24
CA SER A 34 14.98 4.92 12.49
C SER A 34 16.03 5.58 11.57
N CYS A 35 15.89 5.41 10.26
CA CYS A 35 16.86 5.86 9.28
C CYS A 35 16.97 7.40 9.28
N ARG A 36 18.20 7.93 9.47
CA ARG A 36 18.47 9.38 9.48
C ARG A 36 18.13 10.08 8.16
N PHE A 37 18.14 9.33 7.06
CA PHE A 37 17.95 9.83 5.69
C PHE A 37 16.59 9.43 5.10
N CYS A 38 15.61 9.05 5.93
CA CYS A 38 14.28 8.71 5.45
C CYS A 38 13.53 9.96 4.95
N ASP A 39 13.05 9.88 3.72
CA ASP A 39 12.22 10.90 3.07
C ASP A 39 10.73 10.81 3.44
N THR A 40 10.31 9.68 4.03
CA THR A 40 8.91 9.38 4.39
C THR A 40 8.75 9.13 5.91
N PRO A 41 9.17 10.06 6.79
CA PRO A 41 9.19 9.86 8.23
C PRO A 41 7.79 9.67 8.84
N ALA A 42 6.74 10.13 8.15
CA ALA A 42 5.35 9.93 8.57
C ALA A 42 5.00 8.43 8.72
N SER A 43 5.71 7.53 8.04
CA SER A 43 5.49 6.08 8.17
C SER A 43 5.95 5.49 9.51
N PHE A 44 6.69 6.24 10.33
CA PHE A 44 7.13 5.83 11.66
C PHE A 44 6.03 5.95 12.72
N GLU A 45 5.02 6.79 12.46
CA GLU A 45 3.94 7.05 13.39
C GLU A 45 2.74 6.15 13.10
N ARG A 46 1.96 5.86 14.14
CA ARG A 46 0.68 5.17 13.98
C ARG A 46 -0.38 6.14 13.55
N HIS A 47 -1.01 5.85 12.41
CA HIS A 47 -2.12 6.65 11.90
C HIS A 47 -3.42 5.96 12.20
N ALA A 48 -4.37 6.69 12.79
CA ALA A 48 -5.72 6.16 13.04
C ALA A 48 -6.51 5.88 11.74
N ARG A 49 -6.06 6.46 10.62
CA ARG A 49 -6.71 6.35 9.31
C ARG A 49 -5.68 6.28 8.20
N PHE A 50 -6.01 5.60 7.11
CA PHE A 50 -5.27 5.62 5.87
C PHE A 50 -6.12 6.23 4.75
N ARG A 51 -5.48 6.65 3.65
CA ARG A 51 -6.17 7.23 2.50
C ARG A 51 -6.15 6.30 1.29
N VAL A 52 -7.23 6.26 0.53
CA VAL A 52 -7.32 5.52 -0.74
C VAL A 52 -7.75 6.49 -1.82
N GLU A 53 -7.00 6.52 -2.91
CA GLU A 53 -7.34 7.29 -4.09
C GLU A 53 -8.62 6.73 -4.74
N ALA A 54 -9.60 7.59 -5.01
CA ALA A 54 -10.89 7.17 -5.56
C ALA A 54 -11.53 8.28 -6.41
N PRO A 55 -11.64 8.11 -7.74
CA PRO A 55 -11.13 6.97 -8.53
C PRO A 55 -9.59 6.99 -8.68
N PRO A 56 -8.96 5.87 -9.08
CA PRO A 56 -7.52 5.83 -9.37
C PRO A 56 -7.09 6.93 -10.35
N GLN A 57 -5.89 7.51 -10.17
CA GLN A 57 -5.31 8.59 -10.98
C GLN A 57 -6.07 9.93 -10.92
N SER A 58 -6.99 10.12 -9.98
CA SER A 58 -7.75 11.37 -9.83
C SER A 58 -7.10 12.40 -8.92
N GLY A 59 -6.16 11.99 -8.06
CA GLY A 59 -5.66 12.80 -6.95
C GLY A 59 -6.69 13.06 -5.83
N GLN A 60 -7.87 12.44 -5.89
CA GLN A 60 -8.92 12.56 -4.88
C GLN A 60 -8.86 11.38 -3.91
N PHE A 61 -8.94 11.66 -2.61
CA PHE A 61 -8.73 10.65 -1.57
C PHE A 61 -9.92 10.49 -0.63
N ARG A 62 -10.20 9.24 -0.28
CA ARG A 62 -11.15 8.84 0.78
C ARG A 62 -10.38 8.26 1.95
N TYR A 63 -10.87 8.50 3.17
CA TYR A 63 -10.20 8.07 4.41
C TYR A 63 -10.92 6.91 5.07
N PHE A 64 -10.15 5.91 5.50
CA PHE A 64 -10.62 4.67 6.11
C PHE A 64 -9.89 4.43 7.44
N PRO A 65 -10.51 3.77 8.43
CA PRO A 65 -9.87 3.51 9.71
C PRO A 65 -8.74 2.48 9.60
N ASN A 66 -7.68 2.67 10.39
CA ASN A 66 -6.71 1.63 10.70
C ASN A 66 -7.05 0.98 12.06
N PRO A 67 -6.74 -0.31 12.26
CA PRO A 67 -6.25 -1.24 11.24
C PRO A 67 -7.38 -1.66 10.27
N VAL A 68 -7.01 -2.02 9.04
CA VAL A 68 -7.93 -2.49 7.98
C VAL A 68 -7.95 -4.01 7.94
N ASP A 69 -9.14 -4.60 7.72
CA ASP A 69 -9.26 -6.03 7.46
C ASP A 69 -8.87 -6.39 6.01
N GLY A 70 -8.22 -7.54 5.83
CA GLY A 70 -7.71 -7.99 4.54
C GLY A 70 -8.77 -8.18 3.45
N ASP A 71 -10.02 -8.51 3.79
CA ASP A 71 -11.10 -8.62 2.81
C ASP A 71 -11.57 -7.24 2.35
N LEU A 72 -11.71 -6.30 3.28
CA LEU A 72 -11.96 -4.89 2.93
C LEU A 72 -10.82 -4.31 2.11
N LEU A 73 -9.56 -4.60 2.45
CA LEU A 73 -8.40 -4.14 1.68
C LEU A 73 -8.43 -4.66 0.24
N ARG A 74 -8.81 -5.92 0.03
CA ARG A 74 -9.01 -6.48 -1.31
C ARG A 74 -10.07 -5.72 -2.08
N ASP A 75 -11.21 -5.44 -1.46
CA ASP A 75 -12.29 -4.69 -2.09
C ASP A 75 -11.86 -3.27 -2.47
N LEU A 76 -11.07 -2.61 -1.62
CA LEU A 76 -10.51 -1.28 -1.88
C LEU A 76 -9.48 -1.28 -3.02
N LEU A 77 -8.84 -2.41 -3.29
CA LEU A 77 -7.87 -2.58 -4.36
C LEU A 77 -8.49 -2.94 -5.71
N LYS A 78 -9.74 -3.42 -5.76
CA LYS A 78 -10.44 -3.75 -7.02
C LYS A 78 -10.41 -2.64 -8.08
N PRO A 79 -10.62 -1.35 -7.75
CA PRO A 79 -10.53 -0.29 -8.76
C PRO A 79 -9.14 -0.16 -9.42
N PHE A 80 -8.09 -0.64 -8.76
CA PHE A 80 -6.72 -0.61 -9.23
C PHE A 80 -6.31 -1.87 -10.01
N SER A 81 -7.23 -2.85 -10.16
CA SER A 81 -6.98 -4.10 -10.88
C SER A 81 -6.48 -3.83 -12.29
N GLY A 82 -5.43 -4.55 -12.71
CA GLY A 82 -4.76 -4.39 -14.01
C GLY A 82 -3.52 -3.49 -14.00
N GLN A 83 -3.24 -2.78 -12.90
CA GLN A 83 -1.93 -2.16 -12.66
C GLN A 83 -0.99 -3.17 -11.97
N ILE A 84 0.32 -2.96 -12.03
CA ILE A 84 1.25 -3.69 -11.15
C ILE A 84 1.09 -3.15 -9.72
N LEU A 85 1.05 -4.04 -8.73
CA LEU A 85 0.94 -3.65 -7.32
C LEU A 85 2.33 -3.51 -6.69
N SER A 86 2.73 -2.29 -6.40
CA SER A 86 3.93 -1.96 -5.63
C SER A 86 3.62 -1.97 -4.13
N ILE A 87 4.18 -2.93 -3.40
CA ILE A 87 4.05 -3.07 -1.95
C ILE A 87 5.25 -2.38 -1.29
N THR A 88 4.97 -1.37 -0.47
CA THR A 88 6.01 -0.49 0.09
C THR A 88 5.59 0.06 1.46
N GLY A 89 6.31 1.04 1.99
CA GLY A 89 5.87 1.86 3.11
C GLY A 89 6.15 1.27 4.47
N GLY A 90 6.49 2.16 5.42
CA GLY A 90 7.20 1.76 6.61
C GLY A 90 8.34 0.81 6.22
N GLU A 91 8.45 -0.29 6.94
CA GLU A 91 9.09 -1.51 6.42
C GLU A 91 7.97 -2.54 6.20
N PRO A 92 7.58 -2.86 4.94
CA PRO A 92 6.44 -3.74 4.69
C PRO A 92 6.59 -5.12 5.34
N LEU A 93 7.82 -5.60 5.49
CA LEU A 93 8.09 -6.89 6.14
C LEU A 93 7.86 -6.89 7.66
N GLN A 94 7.63 -5.73 8.29
CA GLN A 94 7.10 -5.68 9.66
C GLN A 94 5.69 -6.24 9.77
N GLN A 95 5.00 -6.38 8.64
CA GLN A 95 3.67 -6.97 8.56
C GLN A 95 3.72 -8.28 7.74
N ALA A 96 4.85 -9.01 7.78
CA ALA A 96 5.09 -10.21 6.99
C ALA A 96 4.05 -11.32 7.19
N ASP A 97 3.58 -11.57 8.41
CA ASP A 97 2.55 -12.60 8.68
C ASP A 97 1.25 -12.30 7.95
N PHE A 98 0.85 -11.01 7.90
CA PHE A 98 -0.29 -10.57 7.13
C PHE A 98 -0.04 -10.77 5.63
N LEU A 99 1.09 -10.30 5.11
CA LEU A 99 1.44 -10.42 3.70
C LEU A 99 1.47 -11.88 3.23
N ALA A 100 2.11 -12.77 3.99
CA ALA A 100 2.22 -14.19 3.68
C ALA A 100 0.85 -14.87 3.58
N ALA A 101 -0.10 -14.49 4.44
CA ALA A 101 -1.45 -15.05 4.44
C ALA A 101 -2.41 -14.38 3.45
N TRP A 102 -2.18 -13.09 3.14
CA TRP A 102 -3.08 -12.27 2.34
C TRP A 102 -2.74 -12.27 0.84
N LEU A 103 -1.44 -12.21 0.46
CA LEU A 103 -1.01 -12.13 -0.93
C LEU A 103 -1.46 -13.29 -1.81
N PRO A 104 -1.42 -14.57 -1.37
CA PRO A 104 -1.89 -15.68 -2.18
C PRO A 104 -3.37 -15.57 -2.60
N ARG A 105 -4.15 -14.80 -1.84
CA ARG A 105 -5.57 -14.57 -2.14
C ARG A 105 -5.77 -13.48 -3.19
N LEU A 106 -4.77 -12.61 -3.41
CA LEU A 106 -4.81 -11.45 -4.30
C LEU A 106 -4.30 -11.75 -5.72
N ALA A 107 -3.52 -12.84 -5.88
CA ALA A 107 -2.71 -13.13 -7.07
C ALA A 107 -3.47 -13.27 -8.41
N TRP A 108 -4.81 -13.26 -8.41
CA TRP A 108 -5.61 -13.27 -9.63
C TRP A 108 -6.03 -11.87 -10.12
N ASP A 109 -5.96 -10.87 -9.26
CA ASP A 109 -6.50 -9.52 -9.53
C ASP A 109 -5.43 -8.54 -10.07
N PHE A 110 -4.14 -8.91 -9.98
CA PHE A 110 -3.00 -8.09 -10.37
C PHE A 110 -2.01 -8.91 -11.22
N PRO A 111 -1.54 -8.39 -12.38
CA PRO A 111 -0.53 -9.07 -13.19
C PRO A 111 0.79 -9.21 -12.41
N VAL A 112 1.47 -10.35 -12.59
CA VAL A 112 2.82 -10.61 -12.09
C VAL A 112 3.83 -10.36 -13.20
#